data_AF-A0A3D5VGL5-F1
#
_entry.id   AF-A0A3D5VGL5-F1
#
_cell.length_a   1.000
_cell.length_b   1.000
_cell.length_c   1.000
_cell.angle_alpha   90.00
_cell.angle_beta   90.00
_cell.angle_gamma   90.00
#
_symmetry.space_group_name_H-M   'P 1'
#
loop_
_entity.id
_entity.type
_entity.pdbx_description
1 polymer ?
#
loop_
_entity_poly.entity_id
_entity_poly.type
_entity_poly.pdbx_seq_one_letter_code
_entity_poly.pdbx_strand_id
1 'polypeptide(L)'
;MADSDGIVQGGSVETALADNPELPFGLQSDLREFVAAVRDYQDVDLLVIDLGDTSRAQDYFPLVVADKGEAFRRQALIQLDSFLGELLRLHKAGDLLLVVGLQADRALAREEGKLLVPVLVYGEGFQGLLTSPTTRRQGVVANIDVTATILQFFDLYRPGEIYGQPLVSLSHPDP
;
A
#
# COMPACT_ATOMS: atom_id res chain seq x y z
N MET A 1 -11.09 -14.00 -1.02
CA MET A 1 -10.10 -15.01 -0.59
C MET A 1 -9.78 -15.95 -1.75
N ALA A 2 -8.50 -16.26 -1.98
CA ALA A 2 -8.11 -17.37 -2.85
C ALA A 2 -8.15 -18.66 -2.03
N ASP A 3 -8.74 -19.72 -2.56
CA ASP A 3 -8.71 -21.02 -1.91
C ASP A 3 -7.31 -21.67 -1.97
N SER A 4 -7.17 -22.85 -1.37
CA SER A 4 -5.92 -23.61 -1.35
C SER A 4 -5.38 -23.99 -2.73
N ASP A 5 -6.20 -23.85 -3.77
CA ASP A 5 -5.85 -24.09 -5.17
C ASP A 5 -5.51 -22.78 -5.91
N GLY A 6 -5.46 -21.65 -5.20
CA GLY A 6 -5.16 -20.33 -5.76
C GLY A 6 -6.34 -19.69 -6.49
N ILE A 7 -7.56 -20.22 -6.34
CA ILE A 7 -8.75 -19.71 -7.01
C ILE A 7 -9.41 -18.63 -6.15
N VAL A 8 -9.40 -17.39 -6.64
CA VAL A 8 -10.03 -16.25 -6.00
C VAL A 8 -11.56 -16.39 -6.11
N GLN A 9 -12.24 -16.69 -4.99
CA GLN A 9 -13.71 -16.87 -4.96
C GLN A 9 -14.52 -15.58 -5.08
N GLY A 10 -13.84 -14.44 -5.26
CA GLY A 10 -14.43 -13.12 -5.44
C GLY A 10 -13.31 -12.11 -5.65
N GLY A 11 -13.00 -11.82 -6.89
CA GLY A 11 -12.01 -10.85 -7.30
C GLY A 11 -11.93 -10.81 -8.82
N SER A 12 -12.04 -9.61 -9.39
CA SER A 12 -11.74 -9.43 -10.80
C SER A 12 -10.22 -9.36 -10.97
N VAL A 13 -9.68 -10.22 -11.84
CA VAL A 13 -8.32 -10.08 -12.39
C VAL A 13 -8.35 -9.15 -13.62
N GLU A 14 -9.53 -8.66 -14.02
CA GLU A 14 -9.62 -7.60 -15.02
C GLU A 14 -9.03 -6.34 -14.41
N THR A 15 -7.85 -6.01 -14.92
CA THR A 15 -7.07 -4.84 -14.55
C THR A 15 -7.89 -3.60 -14.87
N ALA A 16 -8.34 -2.91 -13.82
CA ALA A 16 -8.97 -1.59 -13.91
C ALA A 16 -7.97 -0.56 -14.45
N LEU A 17 -7.73 -0.62 -15.77
CA LEU A 17 -6.75 0.16 -16.50
C LEU A 17 -7.42 0.88 -17.66
N ALA A 18 -7.01 2.13 -17.86
CA ALA A 18 -7.36 2.95 -19.00
C ALA A 18 -6.13 3.19 -19.89
N ASP A 19 -6.36 3.24 -21.19
CA ASP A 19 -5.36 3.68 -22.16
C ASP A 19 -5.04 5.16 -21.96
N ASN A 20 -3.77 5.48 -21.79
CA ASN A 20 -3.26 6.85 -21.75
C ASN A 20 -1.86 6.91 -22.38
N PRO A 21 -1.75 7.20 -23.69
CA PRO A 21 -0.47 7.22 -24.42
C PRO A 21 0.59 8.19 -23.87
N GLU A 22 0.18 9.16 -23.05
CA GLU A 22 1.09 10.14 -22.46
C GLU A 22 1.79 9.64 -21.19
N LEU A 23 1.34 8.51 -20.63
CA LEU A 23 1.82 7.91 -19.39
C LEU A 23 2.70 6.67 -19.62
N PRO A 24 3.45 6.22 -18.60
CA PRO A 24 4.29 5.03 -18.67
C PRO A 24 3.57 3.82 -19.28
N PHE A 25 4.19 3.23 -20.32
CA PHE A 25 3.64 2.10 -21.08
C PHE A 25 2.29 2.36 -21.76
N GLY A 26 1.84 3.60 -21.85
CA GLY A 26 0.54 3.96 -22.43
C GLY A 26 -0.65 3.61 -21.53
N LEU A 27 -0.44 3.38 -20.23
CA LEU A 27 -1.44 2.86 -19.31
C LEU A 27 -1.58 3.71 -18.04
N GLN A 28 -2.78 3.70 -17.47
CA GLN A 28 -3.13 4.34 -16.20
C GLN A 28 -4.17 3.50 -15.46
N SER A 29 -4.19 3.53 -14.13
CA SER A 29 -5.32 2.97 -13.37
C SER A 29 -6.63 3.72 -13.67
N ASP A 30 -7.73 3.02 -13.91
CA ASP A 30 -9.07 3.64 -13.89
C ASP A 30 -9.57 3.68 -12.44
N LEU A 31 -9.40 4.84 -11.79
CA LEU A 31 -9.80 5.05 -10.41
C LEU A 31 -11.29 4.79 -10.19
N ARG A 32 -12.16 5.02 -11.17
CA ARG A 32 -13.60 4.80 -10.99
C ARG A 32 -13.91 3.32 -10.87
N GLU A 33 -13.25 2.49 -11.67
CA GLU A 33 -13.38 1.04 -11.59
C GLU A 33 -12.81 0.50 -10.28
N PHE A 34 -11.65 1.01 -9.83
CA PHE A 34 -11.13 0.66 -8.51
C PHE A 34 -12.10 1.04 -7.37
N VAL A 35 -12.66 2.25 -7.41
CA VAL A 35 -13.65 2.69 -6.40
C VAL A 35 -14.93 1.86 -6.46
N ALA A 36 -15.38 1.49 -7.66
CA ALA A 36 -16.52 0.58 -7.82
C ALA A 36 -16.22 -0.79 -7.21
N ALA A 37 -15.05 -1.37 -7.49
CA ALA A 37 -14.63 -2.64 -6.90
C ALA A 37 -14.58 -2.57 -5.36
N VAL A 38 -14.06 -1.49 -4.77
CA VAL A 38 -14.08 -1.30 -3.31
C VAL A 38 -15.51 -1.28 -2.76
N ARG A 39 -16.45 -0.67 -3.49
CA ARG A 39 -17.88 -0.65 -3.11
C ARG A 39 -18.52 -2.04 -3.19
N ASP A 40 -18.14 -2.83 -4.19
CA ASP A 40 -18.68 -4.18 -4.39
C ASP A 40 -18.13 -5.19 -3.37
N TYR A 41 -16.91 -4.97 -2.87
CA TYR A 41 -16.24 -5.81 -1.89
C TYR A 41 -16.23 -5.21 -0.47
N GLN A 42 -17.22 -4.40 -0.08
CA GLN A 42 -17.25 -3.81 1.27
C GLN A 42 -17.48 -4.81 2.41
N ASP A 43 -18.00 -6.00 2.11
CA ASP A 43 -18.37 -7.00 3.11
C ASP A 43 -17.34 -8.13 3.23
N VAL A 44 -16.16 -7.99 2.62
CA VAL A 44 -15.07 -8.97 2.75
C VAL A 44 -14.21 -8.65 3.98
N ASP A 45 -13.65 -9.69 4.62
CA ASP A 45 -12.81 -9.50 5.80
C ASP A 45 -11.51 -8.76 5.47
N LEU A 46 -10.89 -9.05 4.31
CA LEU A 46 -9.64 -8.45 3.87
C LEU A 46 -9.68 -8.15 2.36
N LEU A 47 -9.48 -6.87 2.01
CA LEU A 47 -9.36 -6.40 0.64
C LEU A 47 -7.94 -5.85 0.40
N VAL A 48 -7.25 -6.38 -0.62
CA VAL A 48 -5.92 -5.92 -1.04
C VAL A 48 -6.04 -5.24 -2.39
N ILE A 49 -5.51 -4.03 -2.50
CA ILE A 49 -5.61 -3.20 -3.70
C ILE A 49 -4.22 -2.76 -4.13
N ASP A 50 -3.90 -2.93 -5.41
CA ASP A 50 -2.68 -2.42 -6.02
C ASP A 50 -3.03 -1.68 -7.32
N LEU A 51 -2.79 -0.37 -7.36
CA LEU A 51 -2.96 0.46 -8.56
C LEU A 51 -1.87 0.18 -9.60
N GLY A 52 -0.63 -0.09 -9.15
CA GLY A 52 0.53 -0.31 -10.00
C GLY A 52 1.12 0.91 -10.70
N ASP A 53 0.50 2.11 -10.65
CA ASP A 53 0.99 3.31 -11.33
C ASP A 53 2.40 3.73 -10.85
N THR A 54 2.68 3.58 -9.55
CA THR A 54 3.99 3.90 -8.96
C THR A 54 5.07 2.94 -9.45
N SER A 55 4.77 1.65 -9.58
CA SER A 55 5.68 0.66 -10.16
C SER A 55 5.94 0.97 -11.64
N ARG A 56 4.88 1.23 -12.42
CA ARG A 56 5.00 1.57 -13.85
C ARG A 56 5.85 2.83 -14.05
N ALA A 57 5.66 3.87 -13.25
CA ALA A 57 6.47 5.07 -13.30
C ALA A 57 7.96 4.78 -13.03
N GLN A 58 8.25 3.98 -12.01
CA GLN A 58 9.63 3.58 -11.67
C GLN A 58 10.29 2.71 -12.74
N ASP A 59 9.56 1.75 -13.30
CA ASP A 59 10.06 0.86 -14.36
C ASP A 59 10.30 1.62 -15.68
N TYR A 60 9.52 2.66 -15.95
CA TYR A 60 9.65 3.49 -17.16
C TYR A 60 10.70 4.60 -17.02
N PHE A 61 11.08 4.96 -15.79
CA PHE A 61 12.05 6.04 -15.50
C PHE A 61 13.35 5.94 -16.33
N PRO A 62 14.00 4.77 -16.48
CA PRO A 62 15.24 4.65 -17.25
C PRO A 62 15.10 4.92 -18.76
N LEU A 63 13.87 5.00 -19.28
CA LEU A 63 13.56 5.17 -20.70
C LEU A 63 13.33 6.64 -21.08
N VAL A 64 13.39 7.56 -20.11
CA VAL A 64 13.12 8.99 -20.30
C VAL A 64 14.16 9.86 -19.61
N VAL A 65 14.15 11.16 -19.93
CA VAL A 65 14.96 12.15 -19.20
C VAL A 65 14.43 12.31 -17.76
N ALA A 66 15.33 12.65 -16.83
CA ALA A 66 15.04 12.70 -15.39
C ALA A 66 13.80 13.53 -15.04
N ASP A 67 13.67 14.74 -15.60
CA ASP A 67 12.51 15.62 -15.35
C ASP A 67 11.17 14.97 -15.74
N LYS A 68 11.17 14.19 -16.84
CA LYS A 68 9.97 13.47 -17.30
C LYS A 68 9.68 12.27 -16.41
N GLY A 69 10.71 11.55 -15.96
CA GLY A 69 10.59 10.48 -14.97
C GLY A 69 10.00 10.98 -13.64
N GLU A 70 10.49 12.11 -13.14
CA GLU A 70 9.97 12.76 -11.94
C GLU A 70 8.51 13.23 -12.12
N ALA A 71 8.16 13.74 -13.29
CA ALA A 71 6.78 14.09 -13.61
C ALA A 71 5.85 12.85 -13.57
N PHE A 72 6.29 11.71 -14.09
CA PHE A 72 5.52 10.46 -14.00
C PHE A 72 5.38 9.95 -12.57
N ARG A 73 6.46 9.99 -11.78
CA ARG A 73 6.42 9.65 -10.36
C ARG A 73 5.42 10.53 -9.60
N ARG A 74 5.44 11.84 -9.84
CA ARG A 74 4.49 12.79 -9.26
C ARG A 74 3.04 12.47 -9.68
N GLN A 75 2.81 12.19 -10.95
CA GLN A 75 1.47 11.86 -11.45
C GLN A 75 0.92 10.59 -10.79
N ALA A 76 1.74 9.54 -10.66
CA ALA A 76 1.35 8.31 -9.98
C ALA A 76 0.98 8.54 -8.50
N LEU A 77 1.72 9.41 -7.80
CA LEU A 77 1.41 9.78 -6.42
C LEU A 77 0.11 10.59 -6.30
N ILE A 78 -0.19 11.48 -7.26
CA ILE A 78 -1.47 12.21 -7.31
C ILE A 78 -2.66 11.25 -7.52
N GLN A 79 -2.48 10.22 -8.35
CA GLN A 79 -3.50 9.17 -8.54
C GLN A 79 -3.72 8.37 -7.25
N LEU A 80 -2.64 7.95 -6.59
CA LEU A 80 -2.73 7.28 -5.30
C LEU A 80 -3.42 8.15 -4.25
N ASP A 81 -3.05 9.42 -4.12
CA ASP A 81 -3.67 10.37 -3.17
C ASP A 81 -5.17 10.54 -3.43
N SER A 82 -5.56 10.69 -4.70
CA SER A 82 -6.97 10.77 -5.09
C SER A 82 -7.74 9.50 -4.70
N PHE A 83 -7.15 8.33 -4.90
CA PHE A 83 -7.75 7.06 -4.53
C PHE A 83 -7.84 6.88 -3.01
N LEU A 84 -6.80 7.25 -2.26
CA LEU A 84 -6.82 7.25 -0.79
C LEU A 84 -7.95 8.15 -0.26
N GLY A 85 -8.19 9.31 -0.89
CA GLY A 85 -9.32 10.17 -0.55
C GLY A 85 -10.70 9.53 -0.78
N GLU A 86 -10.84 8.62 -1.74
CA GLU A 86 -12.05 7.80 -1.91
C GLU A 86 -12.14 6.69 -0.86
N LEU A 87 -11.03 6.00 -0.56
CA LEU A 87 -10.99 4.98 0.51
C LEU A 87 -11.37 5.56 1.86
N LEU A 88 -10.85 6.74 2.22
CA LEU A 88 -11.18 7.41 3.48
C LEU A 88 -12.65 7.80 3.58
N ARG A 89 -13.33 8.09 2.46
CA ARG A 89 -14.78 8.34 2.44
C ARG A 89 -15.62 7.08 2.60
N LEU A 90 -15.07 5.93 2.21
CA LEU A 90 -15.71 4.62 2.33
C LEU A 90 -15.40 3.90 3.64
N HIS A 91 -14.35 4.33 4.34
CA HIS A 91 -13.87 3.76 5.60
C HIS A 91 -14.96 3.84 6.69
N LYS A 92 -15.23 2.71 7.34
CA LYS A 92 -16.20 2.56 8.41
C LYS A 92 -15.50 2.48 9.77
N ALA A 93 -16.25 2.76 10.83
CA ALA A 93 -15.74 2.51 12.18
C ALA A 93 -15.44 1.03 12.37
N GLY A 94 -14.24 0.72 12.88
CA GLY A 94 -13.75 -0.65 13.03
C GLY A 94 -12.88 -1.14 11.86
N ASP A 95 -12.85 -0.42 10.72
CA ASP A 95 -11.95 -0.76 9.63
C ASP A 95 -10.49 -0.40 9.98
N LEU A 96 -9.54 -1.11 9.37
CA LEU A 96 -8.11 -0.77 9.41
C LEU A 96 -7.58 -0.59 7.98
N LEU A 97 -7.14 0.62 7.65
CA LEU A 97 -6.49 0.91 6.37
C LEU A 97 -4.97 0.88 6.54
N LEU A 98 -4.31 0.02 5.78
CA LEU A 98 -2.85 -0.08 5.69
C LEU A 98 -2.39 0.36 4.31
N VAL A 99 -1.49 1.33 4.23
CA VAL A 99 -0.82 1.73 2.99
C VAL A 99 0.65 1.34 3.11
N VAL A 100 1.10 0.39 2.30
CA VAL A 100 2.42 -0.21 2.44
C VAL A 100 3.19 -0.07 1.12
N GLY A 101 4.29 0.68 1.15
CA GLY A 101 5.25 0.63 0.05
C GLY A 101 5.95 -0.73 0.04
N LEU A 102 5.95 -1.42 -1.10
CA LEU A 102 6.55 -2.76 -1.22
C LEU A 102 7.95 -2.74 -1.84
N GLN A 103 8.31 -1.66 -2.52
CA GLN A 103 9.60 -1.51 -3.19
C GLN A 103 10.15 -0.12 -2.94
N ALA A 104 11.40 -0.05 -2.49
CA ALA A 104 12.15 1.18 -2.45
C ALA A 104 12.45 1.67 -3.87
N ASP A 105 12.77 2.96 -3.97
CA ASP A 105 13.33 3.51 -5.19
C ASP A 105 14.58 2.71 -5.60
N ARG A 106 14.57 2.17 -6.82
CA ARG A 106 15.65 1.28 -7.29
C ARG A 106 16.99 1.98 -7.42
N ALA A 107 17.00 3.27 -7.79
CA ALA A 107 18.24 4.04 -7.91
C ALA A 107 18.78 4.34 -6.51
N LEU A 108 17.94 4.88 -5.61
CA LEU A 108 18.34 5.16 -4.22
C LEU A 108 18.78 3.89 -3.48
N ALA A 109 18.11 2.76 -3.73
CA ALA A 109 18.49 1.46 -3.17
C ALA A 109 19.87 0.99 -3.65
N ARG A 110 20.16 1.11 -4.95
CA ARG A 110 21.42 0.63 -5.55
C ARG A 110 22.59 1.55 -5.27
N GLU A 111 22.37 2.86 -5.34
CA GLU A 111 23.43 3.88 -5.29
C GLU A 111 23.72 4.33 -3.85
N GLU A 112 22.67 4.41 -3.01
CA GLU A 112 22.78 4.98 -1.67
C GLU A 112 22.40 4.00 -0.55
N GLY A 113 21.95 2.77 -0.88
CA GLY A 113 21.49 1.79 0.11
C GLY A 113 20.21 2.22 0.84
N LYS A 114 19.46 3.18 0.30
CA LYS A 114 18.21 3.69 0.89
C LYS A 114 17.06 2.74 0.54
N LEU A 115 16.73 1.87 1.48
CA LEU A 115 15.70 0.83 1.32
C LEU A 115 14.37 1.16 2.01
N LEU A 116 14.28 2.32 2.66
CA LEU A 116 13.08 2.72 3.38
C LEU A 116 11.96 3.09 2.40
N VAL A 117 10.76 2.63 2.75
CA VAL A 117 9.51 2.87 2.04
C VAL A 117 8.47 3.38 3.05
N PRO A 118 7.51 4.21 2.62
CA PRO A 118 6.47 4.68 3.52
C PRO A 118 5.53 3.53 3.92
N VAL A 119 5.11 3.56 5.18
CA VAL A 119 4.01 2.74 5.70
C VAL A 119 3.09 3.67 6.48
N LEU A 120 1.79 3.61 6.19
CA LEU A 120 0.76 4.38 6.88
C LEU A 120 -0.28 3.43 7.43
N VAL A 121 -0.82 3.76 8.60
CA VAL A 121 -1.93 3.04 9.22
C VAL A 121 -2.99 4.06 9.61
N TYR A 122 -4.25 3.79 9.25
CA TYR A 122 -5.39 4.59 9.64
C TYR A 122 -6.49 3.69 10.18
N GLY A 123 -6.88 3.92 11.43
CA GLY A 123 -7.87 3.12 12.16
C GLY A 123 -7.81 3.39 13.67
N GLU A 124 -8.71 2.75 14.42
CA GLU A 124 -8.74 2.86 15.87
C GLU A 124 -7.43 2.37 16.50
N GLY A 125 -6.95 3.06 17.53
CA GLY A 125 -5.72 2.71 18.24
C GLY A 125 -4.41 3.19 17.57
N PHE A 126 -4.47 3.77 16.37
CA PHE A 126 -3.31 4.32 15.67
C PHE A 126 -3.33 5.85 15.61
N GLN A 127 -2.42 6.49 16.35
CA GLN A 127 -2.20 7.94 16.31
C GLN A 127 -0.71 8.26 16.52
N GLY A 128 -0.11 8.96 15.55
CA GLY A 128 1.28 9.39 15.60
C GLY A 128 2.23 8.41 14.90
N LEU A 129 3.41 8.20 15.48
CA LEU A 129 4.53 7.53 14.82
C LEU A 129 4.45 6.00 14.96
N LEU A 130 4.51 5.28 13.85
CA LEU A 130 4.54 3.81 13.85
C LEU A 130 5.86 3.26 14.42
N THR A 131 5.76 2.19 15.20
CA THR A 131 6.90 1.46 15.74
C THR A 131 6.57 -0.02 15.89
N SER A 132 7.59 -0.85 15.99
CA SER A 132 7.45 -2.26 16.35
C SER A 132 8.64 -2.74 17.18
N PRO A 133 8.45 -3.77 18.04
CA PRO A 133 9.57 -4.40 18.74
C PRO A 133 10.58 -5.09 17.81
N THR A 134 10.19 -5.42 16.57
CA THR A 134 11.05 -6.12 15.59
C THR A 134 12.28 -5.30 15.23
N THR A 135 12.12 -4.00 14.96
CA THR A 135 13.23 -3.12 14.54
C THR A 135 13.94 -2.47 15.72
N ARG A 136 13.26 -2.35 16.87
CA ARG A 136 13.72 -1.61 18.07
C ARG A 136 14.08 -0.14 17.78
N ARG A 137 13.47 0.45 16.75
CA ARG A 137 13.69 1.84 16.35
C ARG A 137 12.35 2.52 16.11
N GLN A 138 12.09 3.58 16.86
CA GLN A 138 10.89 4.40 16.68
C GLN A 138 10.85 4.96 15.25
N GLY A 139 9.68 4.92 14.62
CA GLY A 139 9.48 5.38 13.24
C GLY A 139 9.99 4.43 12.17
N VAL A 140 10.49 3.25 12.53
CA VAL A 140 10.95 2.24 11.58
C VAL A 140 10.31 0.90 11.95
N VAL A 141 9.69 0.25 10.98
CA VAL A 141 9.00 -1.03 11.16
C VAL A 141 9.47 -2.01 10.08
N ALA A 142 9.36 -3.31 10.34
CA ALA A 142 9.70 -4.33 9.36
C ALA A 142 8.46 -4.68 8.53
N ASN A 143 8.64 -5.07 7.28
CA ASN A 143 7.53 -5.51 6.42
C ASN A 143 6.77 -6.71 7.02
N ILE A 144 7.45 -7.61 7.72
CA ILE A 144 6.84 -8.76 8.43
C ILE A 144 5.87 -8.32 9.54
N ASP A 145 6.03 -7.11 10.08
CA ASP A 145 5.13 -6.56 11.11
C ASP A 145 3.74 -6.23 10.54
N VAL A 146 3.65 -5.97 9.23
CA VAL A 146 2.35 -5.79 8.54
C VAL A 146 1.52 -7.06 8.64
N THR A 147 2.13 -8.23 8.39
CA THR A 147 1.44 -9.52 8.49
C THR A 147 0.98 -9.78 9.93
N ALA A 148 1.86 -9.54 10.91
CA ALA A 148 1.50 -9.67 12.32
C ALA A 148 0.36 -8.73 12.73
N THR A 149 0.31 -7.52 12.17
CA THR A 149 -0.75 -6.53 12.42
C THR A 149 -2.09 -6.96 11.84
N ILE A 150 -2.12 -7.45 10.60
CA ILE A 150 -3.33 -7.98 9.98
C ILE A 150 -3.89 -9.14 10.82
N LEU A 151 -3.03 -10.06 11.27
CA LEU A 151 -3.47 -11.15 12.13
C LEU A 151 -3.97 -10.67 13.49
N GLN A 152 -3.33 -9.65 14.08
CA GLN A 152 -3.75 -9.08 15.35
C GLN A 152 -5.12 -8.41 15.23
N PHE A 153 -5.39 -7.74 14.10
CA PHE A 153 -6.68 -7.12 13.82
C PHE A 153 -7.84 -8.13 13.80
N PHE A 154 -7.59 -9.35 13.31
CA PHE A 154 -8.58 -10.45 13.31
C PHE A 154 -8.55 -11.32 14.58
N ASP A 155 -7.80 -10.94 15.62
CA ASP A 155 -7.58 -11.77 16.82
C ASP A 155 -6.98 -13.16 16.52
N LEU A 156 -6.23 -13.28 15.42
CA LEU A 156 -5.56 -14.50 14.97
C LEU A 156 -4.05 -14.51 15.26
N TYR A 157 -3.49 -13.40 15.75
CA TYR A 157 -2.05 -13.31 16.01
C TYR A 157 -1.61 -14.22 17.17
N ARG A 158 -0.60 -15.04 16.91
CA ARG A 158 0.01 -15.95 17.88
C ARG A 158 1.52 -15.69 17.96
N PRO A 159 2.01 -15.09 19.07
CA PRO A 159 3.43 -14.87 19.26
C PRO A 159 4.24 -16.17 19.13
N GLY A 160 5.29 -16.15 18.32
CA GLY A 160 6.18 -17.30 18.09
C GLY A 160 5.77 -18.24 16.95
N GLU A 161 4.55 -18.14 16.43
CA GLU A 161 4.11 -18.88 15.23
C GLU A 161 4.29 -18.07 13.94
N ILE A 162 4.34 -16.74 14.04
CA ILE A 162 4.53 -15.79 12.94
C ILE A 162 5.81 -14.97 13.19
N TYR A 163 6.54 -14.66 12.12
CA TYR A 163 7.63 -13.68 12.16
C TYR A 163 7.08 -12.25 12.17
N GLY A 164 7.72 -11.38 12.95
CA GLY A 164 7.30 -9.99 13.13
C GLY A 164 6.50 -9.78 14.41
N GLN A 165 6.14 -8.54 14.69
CA GLN A 165 5.35 -8.12 15.84
C GLN A 165 4.31 -7.09 15.37
N PRO A 166 3.08 -7.09 15.92
CA PRO A 166 2.06 -6.13 15.51
C PRO A 166 2.56 -4.69 15.66
N LEU A 167 2.19 -3.85 14.69
CA LEU A 167 2.47 -2.43 14.69
C LEU A 167 1.75 -1.77 15.86
N VAL A 168 2.41 -0.80 16.47
CA VAL A 168 1.81 0.11 17.45
C VAL A 168 2.18 1.55 17.10
N SER A 169 1.38 2.51 17.54
CA SER A 169 1.70 3.93 17.40
C SER A 169 2.14 4.55 18.73
N LEU A 170 3.09 5.47 18.65
CA LEU A 170 3.47 6.34 19.76
C LEU A 170 2.99 7.76 19.47
N SER A 171 2.45 8.44 20.49
CA SER A 171 2.18 9.87 20.38
C SER A 171 3.45 10.61 19.98
N HIS A 172 3.36 11.38 18.90
CA HIS A 172 4.47 12.17 18.38
C HIS A 172 3.97 13.60 18.10
N PRO A 173 4.74 14.64 18.48
CA PRO A 173 4.31 16.03 18.35
C PRO A 173 4.16 16.50 16.90
N ASP A 174 4.88 15.87 15.97
CA ASP A 174 4.74 16.07 14.53
C ASP A 174 4.13 14.80 13.89
N PRO A 175 2.89 14.85 13.36
CA PRO A 175 2.31 13.74 12.61
C PRO A 175 2.95 13.56 11.22
#